data_AF-A0A7J4QT13-F1
#
_entry.id   AF-A0A7J4QT13-F1
#
_cell.length_a   1.000
_cell.length_b   1.000
_cell.length_c   1.000
_cell.angle_alpha   90.00
_cell.angle_beta   90.00
_cell.angle_gamma   90.00
#
_symmetry.space_group_name_H-M   'P 1'
#
loop_
_entity.id
_entity.type
_entity.pdbx_description
1 polymer ?
#
loop_
_entity_poly.entity_id
_entity_poly.type
_entity_poly.pdbx_seq_one_letter_code
_entity_poly.pdbx_strand_id
1 'polypeptide(L)'
;MADDSDFDERREALKARVQAQIEASKEAKLERQQNASEELVVDESDLNDAIAQANEEFNEHMASMENANASQLRTLAASLILVGSILGMASGGLILQGNPADLINAFSVIGNDESVDVSGIVLEPDGSAVADVNVELMNVDSGEVIGLTTTDSNGYFWFKSIDVTELQLTFTLDGHTTVERIFIPDGAQIKPITLREGTGTVVENEIVSRDGWNTENAVALSTAVGVLTVLTGLIGVQSAVEARRAKRYRRTQYLAGLALFSRGLIIFGPALILAGMMLLMKSRDQFSDVGGE
;
A
#
# COMPACT_ATOMS: atom_id res chain seq x y z
N MET A 1 10.16 -7.05 127.27
CA MET A 1 10.32 -8.41 126.71
C MET A 1 9.54 -8.38 125.41
N ALA A 2 10.26 -8.25 124.28
CA ALA A 2 9.85 -8.07 122.87
C ALA A 2 8.54 -7.29 122.58
N ASP A 3 8.71 -6.18 121.86
CA ASP A 3 7.71 -5.20 121.45
C ASP A 3 6.70 -5.79 120.45
N ASP A 4 5.48 -6.11 120.90
CA ASP A 4 4.36 -6.62 120.07
C ASP A 4 3.92 -5.61 118.99
N SER A 5 4.30 -4.33 119.11
CA SER A 5 3.89 -3.28 118.15
C SER A 5 4.62 -3.37 116.79
N ASP A 6 5.87 -3.84 116.74
CA ASP A 6 6.68 -3.95 115.51
C ASP A 6 6.23 -5.14 114.62
N PHE A 7 5.67 -6.21 115.22
CA PHE A 7 5.17 -7.37 114.47
C PHE A 7 3.85 -7.08 113.73
N ASP A 8 2.96 -6.32 114.35
CA ASP A 8 1.68 -5.95 113.73
C ASP A 8 1.89 -4.91 112.62
N GLU A 9 2.78 -3.94 112.82
CA GLU A 9 3.12 -2.94 111.80
C GLU A 9 3.76 -3.58 110.54
N ARG A 10 4.64 -4.57 110.73
CA ARG A 10 5.21 -5.35 109.61
C ARG A 10 4.18 -6.20 108.89
N ARG A 11 3.19 -6.77 109.61
CA ARG A 11 2.10 -7.55 109.02
C ARG A 11 1.16 -6.69 108.20
N GLU A 12 0.85 -5.49 108.67
CA GLU A 12 0.05 -4.52 107.93
C GLU A 12 0.78 -4.03 106.68
N ALA A 13 2.08 -3.72 106.80
CA ALA A 13 2.91 -3.37 105.64
C ALA A 13 3.00 -4.50 104.60
N LEU A 14 3.11 -5.75 105.03
CA LEU A 14 3.11 -6.92 104.14
C LEU A 14 1.75 -7.13 103.47
N LYS A 15 0.64 -6.99 104.20
CA LYS A 15 -0.71 -7.09 103.64
C LYS A 15 -0.96 -5.99 102.61
N ALA A 16 -0.59 -4.75 102.91
CA ALA A 16 -0.71 -3.63 101.99
C ALA A 16 0.08 -3.87 100.70
N ARG A 17 1.32 -4.40 100.81
CA ARG A 17 2.17 -4.69 99.66
C ARG A 17 1.63 -5.84 98.80
N VAL A 18 1.16 -6.92 99.42
CA VAL A 18 0.56 -8.04 98.69
C VAL A 18 -0.73 -7.61 98.00
N GLN A 19 -1.53 -6.78 98.66
CA GLN A 19 -2.77 -6.27 98.10
C GLN A 19 -2.50 -5.33 96.91
N ALA A 20 -1.53 -4.42 97.03
CA ALA A 20 -1.08 -3.59 95.92
C ALA A 20 -0.52 -4.42 94.75
N GLN A 21 0.20 -5.52 95.03
CA GLN A 21 0.70 -6.41 93.98
C GLN A 21 -0.43 -7.20 93.28
N ILE A 22 -1.45 -7.61 94.03
CA ILE A 22 -2.64 -8.27 93.48
C ILE A 22 -3.44 -7.29 92.63
N GLU A 23 -3.62 -6.04 93.07
CA GLU A 23 -4.30 -4.99 92.31
C GLU A 23 -3.54 -4.65 91.03
N ALA A 24 -2.22 -4.40 91.12
CA ALA A 24 -1.39 -4.15 89.94
C ALA A 24 -1.38 -5.33 88.95
N SER A 25 -1.39 -6.57 89.44
CA SER A 25 -1.46 -7.75 88.56
C SER A 25 -2.84 -7.93 87.91
N LYS A 26 -3.92 -7.55 88.61
CA LYS A 26 -5.28 -7.53 88.06
C LYS A 26 -5.45 -6.43 87.03
N GLU A 27 -4.95 -5.23 87.31
CA GLU A 27 -4.96 -4.10 86.36
C GLU A 27 -4.15 -4.44 85.12
N ALA A 28 -2.93 -4.94 85.26
CA ALA A 28 -2.12 -5.37 84.11
C ALA A 28 -2.75 -6.56 83.35
N LYS A 29 -3.60 -7.38 83.99
CA LYS A 29 -4.36 -8.43 83.30
C LYS A 29 -5.56 -7.86 82.57
N LEU A 30 -6.23 -6.88 83.15
CA LEU A 30 -7.34 -6.13 82.55
C LEU A 30 -6.86 -5.32 81.34
N GLU A 31 -5.74 -4.60 81.45
CA GLU A 31 -5.12 -3.86 80.34
C GLU A 31 -4.70 -4.81 79.22
N ARG A 32 -4.10 -5.96 79.53
CA ARG A 32 -3.78 -6.98 78.51
C ARG A 32 -5.03 -7.56 77.85
N GLN A 33 -6.12 -7.77 78.60
CA GLN A 33 -7.37 -8.27 78.04
C GLN A 33 -8.09 -7.22 77.19
N GLN A 34 -8.06 -5.94 77.60
CA GLN A 34 -8.61 -4.82 76.84
C GLN A 34 -7.83 -4.61 75.55
N ASN A 35 -6.50 -4.59 75.61
CA ASN A 35 -5.64 -4.45 74.43
C ASN A 35 -5.75 -5.66 73.48
N ALA A 36 -5.98 -6.88 74.00
CA ALA A 36 -6.21 -8.07 73.18
C ALA A 36 -7.61 -8.10 72.55
N SER A 37 -8.61 -7.45 73.15
CA SER A 37 -9.92 -7.25 72.51
C SER A 37 -9.93 -6.11 71.49
N GLU A 38 -8.93 -5.21 71.55
CA GLU A 38 -8.68 -4.14 70.58
C GLU A 38 -7.66 -4.57 69.50
N GLU A 39 -7.10 -5.78 69.61
CA GLU A 39 -6.19 -6.37 68.63
C GLU A 39 -6.98 -6.77 67.37
N LEU A 40 -6.93 -5.88 66.37
CA LEU A 40 -7.42 -6.00 64.99
C LEU A 40 -8.15 -7.31 64.66
N VAL A 41 -9.41 -7.42 65.11
CA VAL A 41 -10.38 -8.31 64.47
C VAL A 41 -10.81 -7.57 63.21
N VAL A 42 -10.13 -7.86 62.10
CA VAL A 42 -10.58 -7.39 60.78
C VAL A 42 -11.89 -8.13 60.49
N ASP A 43 -13.01 -7.43 60.62
CA ASP A 43 -14.32 -8.00 60.30
C ASP A 43 -14.32 -8.42 58.82
N GLU A 44 -14.82 -9.63 58.53
CA GLU A 44 -14.86 -10.17 57.17
C GLU A 44 -15.68 -9.28 56.22
N SER A 45 -16.66 -8.52 56.74
CA SER A 45 -17.40 -7.52 55.97
C SER A 45 -16.51 -6.37 55.51
N ASP A 46 -15.68 -5.82 56.39
CA ASP A 46 -14.80 -4.69 56.08
C ASP A 46 -13.71 -5.11 55.09
N LEU A 47 -13.23 -6.36 55.22
CA LEU A 47 -12.30 -6.95 54.25
C LEU A 47 -12.97 -7.17 52.89
N ASN A 48 -14.20 -7.67 52.85
CA ASN A 48 -14.94 -7.87 51.60
C ASN A 48 -15.29 -6.55 50.91
N ASP A 49 -15.67 -5.52 51.66
CA ASP A 49 -15.96 -4.18 51.15
C ASP A 49 -14.69 -3.50 50.61
N ALA A 50 -13.56 -3.64 51.30
CA ALA A 50 -12.26 -3.16 50.81
C ALA A 50 -11.81 -3.89 49.53
N ILE A 51 -12.04 -5.21 49.44
CA ILE A 51 -11.77 -5.99 48.22
C ILE A 51 -12.70 -5.57 47.08
N ALA A 52 -13.98 -5.33 47.36
CA ALA A 52 -14.95 -4.87 46.36
C ALA A 52 -14.56 -3.48 45.80
N GLN A 53 -14.20 -2.55 46.69
CA GLN A 53 -13.75 -1.21 46.31
C GLN A 53 -12.43 -1.26 45.52
N ALA A 54 -11.47 -2.08 45.93
CA ALA A 54 -10.22 -2.25 45.20
C ALA A 54 -10.43 -2.89 43.82
N ASN A 55 -11.37 -3.83 43.69
CA ASN A 55 -11.75 -4.41 42.41
C ASN A 55 -12.45 -3.40 41.50
N GLU A 56 -13.30 -2.52 42.05
CA GLU A 56 -13.97 -1.47 41.30
C GLU A 56 -12.98 -0.42 40.80
N GLU A 57 -12.09 0.09 41.67
CA GLU A 57 -11.02 1.03 41.29
C GLU A 57 -10.06 0.41 40.27
N PHE A 58 -9.69 -0.87 40.44
CA PHE A 58 -8.87 -1.58 39.47
C PHE A 58 -9.58 -1.76 38.12
N ASN A 59 -10.88 -2.08 38.12
CA ASN A 59 -11.67 -2.21 36.90
C ASN A 59 -11.84 -0.87 36.19
N GLU A 60 -12.10 0.22 36.91
CA GLU A 60 -12.16 1.58 36.36
C GLU A 60 -10.80 2.00 35.78
N HIS A 61 -9.71 1.72 36.50
CA HIS A 61 -8.36 2.00 36.03
C HIS A 61 -8.03 1.20 34.76
N MET A 62 -8.36 -0.09 34.73
CA MET A 62 -8.18 -0.96 33.58
C MET A 62 -9.01 -0.50 32.38
N ALA A 63 -10.28 -0.13 32.60
CA ALA A 63 -11.17 0.40 31.57
C ALA A 63 -10.65 1.74 31.01
N SER A 64 -10.12 2.61 31.86
CA SER A 64 -9.52 3.89 31.41
C SER A 64 -8.27 3.68 30.55
N MET A 65 -7.43 2.69 30.88
CA MET A 65 -6.27 2.31 30.08
C MET A 65 -6.66 1.66 28.74
N GLU A 66 -7.66 0.79 28.75
CA GLU A 66 -8.19 0.14 27.54
C GLU A 66 -8.78 1.18 26.57
N ASN A 67 -9.56 2.13 27.09
CA ASN A 67 -10.13 3.22 26.32
C ASN A 67 -9.05 4.15 25.74
N ALA A 68 -8.01 4.48 26.51
CA ALA A 68 -6.88 5.27 26.05
C ALA A 68 -6.14 4.57 24.89
N ASN A 69 -5.85 3.28 25.03
CA ASN A 69 -5.19 2.49 23.98
C ASN A 69 -6.04 2.39 22.71
N ALA A 70 -7.33 2.13 22.84
CA ALA A 70 -8.24 2.07 21.70
C ALA A 70 -8.33 3.43 20.96
N SER A 71 -8.26 4.55 21.70
CA SER A 71 -8.31 5.91 21.11
C SER A 71 -7.06 6.23 20.30
N GLN A 72 -5.91 5.77 20.76
CA GLN A 72 -4.63 5.88 20.06
C GLN A 72 -4.65 5.01 18.80
N LEU A 73 -5.15 3.76 18.88
CA LEU A 73 -5.29 2.87 17.73
C LEU A 73 -6.18 3.47 16.65
N ARG A 74 -7.31 4.09 17.02
CA ARG A 74 -8.20 4.78 16.08
C ARG A 74 -7.53 6.00 15.44
N THR A 75 -6.80 6.79 16.21
CA THR A 75 -6.09 7.98 15.71
C THR A 75 -4.97 7.59 14.75
N LEU A 76 -4.25 6.52 15.06
CA LEU A 76 -3.21 5.93 14.22
C LEU A 76 -3.82 5.33 12.94
N ALA A 77 -4.95 4.63 13.06
CA ALA A 77 -5.67 4.12 11.91
C ALA A 77 -6.09 5.25 10.95
N ALA A 78 -6.62 6.35 11.50
CA ALA A 78 -7.00 7.50 10.71
C ALA A 78 -5.80 8.20 10.04
N SER A 79 -4.64 8.26 10.68
CA SER A 79 -3.43 8.83 10.06
C SER A 79 -2.91 7.95 8.93
N LEU A 80 -2.93 6.62 9.08
CA LEU A 80 -2.54 5.69 8.01
C LEU A 80 -3.44 5.83 6.77
N ILE A 81 -4.76 5.87 6.97
CA ILE A 81 -5.72 6.08 5.87
C ILE A 81 -5.47 7.42 5.18
N LEU A 82 -5.24 8.49 5.96
CA LEU A 82 -4.98 9.82 5.43
C LEU A 82 -3.70 9.85 4.60
N VAL A 83 -2.59 9.31 5.12
CA VAL A 83 -1.30 9.28 4.43
C VAL A 83 -1.41 8.47 3.14
N GLY A 84 -2.02 7.28 3.19
CA GLY A 84 -2.24 6.45 2.00
C GLY A 84 -3.09 7.14 0.93
N SER A 85 -4.10 7.91 1.36
CA SER A 85 -4.98 8.68 0.47
C SER A 85 -4.26 9.86 -0.18
N ILE A 86 -3.39 10.57 0.56
CA ILE A 86 -2.56 11.66 0.01
C ILE A 86 -1.55 11.11 -1.01
N LEU A 87 -0.91 9.99 -0.70
CA LEU A 87 -0.03 9.30 -1.65
C LEU A 87 -0.82 8.93 -2.92
N GLY A 88 -2.05 8.44 -2.73
CA GLY A 88 -3.07 8.22 -3.76
C GLY A 88 -3.25 9.37 -4.72
N MET A 89 -3.61 10.52 -4.16
CA MET A 89 -3.83 11.75 -4.91
C MET A 89 -2.56 12.27 -5.58
N ALA A 90 -1.41 12.19 -4.91
CA ALA A 90 -0.13 12.60 -5.49
C ALA A 90 0.21 11.75 -6.73
N SER A 91 0.04 10.43 -6.64
CA SER A 91 0.26 9.54 -7.80
C SER A 91 -0.77 9.77 -8.91
N GLY A 92 -2.04 10.01 -8.57
CA GLY A 92 -3.06 10.39 -9.55
C GLY A 92 -2.72 11.70 -10.27
N GLY A 93 -2.19 12.68 -9.53
CA GLY A 93 -1.68 13.93 -10.08
C GLY A 93 -0.47 13.75 -11.00
N LEU A 94 0.44 12.84 -10.66
CA LEU A 94 1.58 12.49 -11.53
C LEU A 94 1.13 11.83 -12.83
N ILE A 95 0.10 10.97 -12.79
CA ILE A 95 -0.50 10.37 -14.00
C ILE A 95 -1.12 11.44 -14.90
N LEU A 96 -1.71 12.48 -14.30
CA LEU A 96 -2.34 13.59 -15.03
C LEU A 96 -1.33 14.66 -15.50
N GLN A 97 -0.17 14.79 -14.86
CA GLN A 97 0.90 15.72 -15.24
C GLN A 97 1.90 15.14 -16.25
N GLY A 98 2.20 13.84 -16.19
CA GLY A 98 2.94 13.17 -17.24
C GLY A 98 2.09 13.16 -18.51
N ASN A 99 2.71 13.36 -19.69
CA ASN A 99 2.02 13.05 -20.92
C ASN A 99 1.57 11.58 -20.83
N PRO A 100 0.26 11.27 -20.85
CA PRO A 100 -0.20 9.90 -20.71
C PRO A 100 0.34 9.01 -21.83
N ALA A 101 0.68 9.59 -23.00
CA ALA A 101 1.43 8.91 -24.04
C ALA A 101 2.83 8.51 -23.54
N ASP A 102 3.55 9.37 -22.81
CA ASP A 102 4.85 9.04 -22.21
C ASP A 102 4.74 8.00 -21.11
N LEU A 103 3.62 7.90 -20.38
CA LEU A 103 3.41 6.85 -19.37
C LEU A 103 3.05 5.50 -20.00
N ILE A 104 2.33 5.51 -21.11
CA ILE A 104 2.11 4.31 -21.93
C ILE A 104 3.41 3.90 -22.59
N ASN A 105 4.21 4.86 -23.07
CA ASN A 105 5.55 4.64 -23.60
C ASN A 105 6.54 4.20 -22.51
N ALA A 106 6.39 4.64 -21.26
CA ALA A 106 7.22 4.19 -20.13
C ALA A 106 6.76 2.83 -19.59
N PHE A 107 5.46 2.49 -19.68
CA PHE A 107 4.98 1.12 -19.48
C PHE A 107 5.35 0.22 -20.66
N SER A 108 5.52 0.79 -21.86
CA SER A 108 6.24 0.17 -22.94
C SER A 108 7.75 0.38 -22.74
N VAL A 109 8.30 -0.41 -21.82
CA VAL A 109 9.70 -0.88 -21.93
C VAL A 109 9.90 -1.72 -23.24
N ILE A 110 9.10 -1.45 -24.29
CA ILE A 110 9.01 -1.98 -25.65
C ILE A 110 8.47 -0.85 -26.58
N GLY A 111 8.83 0.41 -26.31
CA GLY A 111 8.49 1.56 -27.16
C GLY A 111 9.71 2.45 -27.17
N ASN A 112 10.80 1.84 -27.60
CA ASN A 112 12.07 2.49 -27.62
C ASN A 112 12.02 3.58 -28.70
N ASP A 113 12.72 4.68 -28.42
CA ASP A 113 13.38 5.52 -29.42
C ASP A 113 14.47 4.67 -30.15
N GLU A 114 14.14 3.41 -30.47
CA GLU A 114 15.01 2.48 -31.19
C GLU A 114 14.89 2.84 -32.65
N SER A 115 15.89 3.54 -33.13
CA SER A 115 16.28 3.40 -34.51
C SER A 115 16.82 1.97 -34.69
N VAL A 116 16.20 1.16 -35.55
CA VAL A 116 16.65 -0.21 -35.83
C VAL A 116 17.35 -0.27 -37.18
N ASP A 117 18.27 -1.21 -37.33
CA ASP A 117 18.89 -1.49 -38.62
C ASP A 117 17.99 -2.43 -39.42
N VAL A 118 17.60 -1.99 -40.62
CA VAL A 118 16.79 -2.80 -41.54
C VAL A 118 17.73 -3.49 -42.51
N SER A 119 17.69 -4.82 -42.58
CA SER A 119 18.47 -5.57 -43.56
C SER A 119 17.66 -6.70 -44.15
N GLY A 120 18.01 -7.10 -45.36
CA GLY A 120 17.32 -8.17 -46.08
C GLY A 120 18.14 -8.73 -47.22
N ILE A 121 17.59 -9.74 -47.88
CA ILE A 121 18.15 -10.37 -49.07
C ILE A 121 17.08 -10.44 -50.16
N VAL A 122 17.50 -10.17 -51.39
CA VAL A 122 16.67 -10.28 -52.60
C VAL A 122 17.11 -11.51 -53.39
N LEU A 123 16.13 -12.35 -53.71
CA LEU A 123 16.29 -13.64 -54.37
C LEU A 123 15.41 -13.75 -55.61
N GLU A 124 15.76 -14.67 -56.50
CA GLU A 124 14.91 -15.17 -57.57
C GLU A 124 14.09 -16.40 -57.13
N PRO A 125 13.10 -16.85 -57.93
CA PRO A 125 12.25 -17.99 -57.57
C PRO A 125 13.01 -19.32 -57.43
N ASP A 126 14.20 -19.40 -58.02
CA ASP A 126 15.12 -20.53 -57.92
C ASP A 126 16.02 -20.48 -56.67
N GLY A 127 15.96 -19.39 -55.89
CA GLY A 127 16.75 -19.14 -54.70
C GLY A 127 18.12 -18.53 -54.96
N SER A 128 18.43 -18.13 -56.20
CA SER A 128 19.65 -17.37 -56.52
C SER A 128 19.53 -15.92 -56.04
N ALA A 129 20.66 -15.31 -55.65
CA ALA A 129 20.68 -13.95 -55.15
C ALA A 129 20.78 -12.93 -56.29
N VAL A 130 20.06 -11.81 -56.17
CA VAL A 130 19.95 -10.80 -57.23
C VAL A 130 20.70 -9.52 -56.84
N ALA A 131 21.73 -9.21 -57.62
CA ALA A 131 22.53 -7.99 -57.45
C ALA A 131 21.92 -6.80 -58.21
N ASP A 132 22.35 -5.59 -57.86
CA ASP A 132 22.02 -4.34 -58.56
C ASP A 132 20.52 -3.98 -58.55
N VAL A 133 19.75 -4.50 -57.59
CA VAL A 133 18.34 -4.16 -57.39
C VAL A 133 18.27 -2.81 -56.67
N ASN A 134 17.51 -1.86 -57.22
CA ASN A 134 17.27 -0.59 -56.56
C ASN A 134 16.25 -0.77 -55.43
N VAL A 135 16.64 -0.40 -54.20
CA VAL A 135 15.83 -0.53 -53.00
C VAL A 135 15.56 0.85 -52.43
N GLU A 136 14.30 1.25 -52.46
CA GLU A 136 13.83 2.52 -51.92
C GLU A 136 13.05 2.27 -50.64
N LEU A 137 13.37 3.03 -49.59
CA LEU A 137 12.68 3.02 -48.31
C LEU A 137 11.93 4.35 -48.13
N MET A 138 10.62 4.28 -47.97
CA MET A 138 9.74 5.44 -47.86
C MET A 138 8.85 5.33 -46.62
N ASN A 139 8.55 6.47 -45.99
CA ASN A 139 7.55 6.54 -44.93
C ASN A 139 6.13 6.52 -45.54
N VAL A 140 5.25 5.65 -45.05
CA VAL A 140 3.89 5.49 -45.61
C VAL A 140 3.00 6.70 -45.29
N ASP A 141 3.15 7.31 -44.12
CA ASP A 141 2.31 8.43 -43.67
C ASP A 141 2.70 9.75 -44.35
N SER A 142 3.99 10.05 -44.46
CA SER A 142 4.49 11.30 -45.03
C SER A 142 4.78 11.23 -46.53
N GLY A 143 4.97 10.02 -47.08
CA GLY A 143 5.44 9.82 -48.45
C GLY A 143 6.89 10.28 -48.67
N GLU A 144 7.65 10.50 -47.60
CA GLU A 144 9.05 10.92 -47.68
C GLU A 144 9.97 9.72 -47.92
N VAL A 145 10.88 9.86 -48.89
CA VAL A 145 11.93 8.87 -49.15
C VAL A 145 13.01 9.00 -48.09
N ILE A 146 13.09 8.01 -47.21
CA ILE A 146 14.03 7.93 -46.09
C ILE A 146 15.42 7.56 -46.60
N GLY A 147 15.49 6.65 -47.58
CA GLY A 147 16.76 6.18 -48.10
C GLY A 147 16.64 5.40 -49.40
N LEU A 148 17.73 5.42 -50.16
CA LEU A 148 17.92 4.66 -51.39
C LEU A 148 19.21 3.86 -51.27
N THR A 149 19.15 2.58 -51.63
CA THR A 149 20.31 1.69 -51.67
C THR A 149 20.19 0.72 -52.84
N THR A 150 21.24 -0.05 -53.06
CA THR A 150 21.29 -1.06 -54.11
C THR A 150 21.81 -2.37 -53.52
N THR A 151 21.26 -3.51 -53.97
CA THR A 151 21.71 -4.82 -53.46
C THR A 151 23.14 -5.14 -53.91
N ASP A 152 23.90 -5.80 -53.04
CA ASP A 152 25.26 -6.24 -53.33
C ASP A 152 25.31 -7.51 -54.22
N SER A 153 26.51 -8.00 -54.51
CA SER A 153 26.71 -9.21 -55.33
C SER A 153 26.10 -10.49 -54.74
N ASN A 154 25.71 -10.46 -53.47
CA ASN A 154 25.06 -11.56 -52.74
C ASN A 154 23.58 -11.26 -52.46
N GLY A 155 23.02 -10.22 -53.09
CA GLY A 155 21.62 -9.81 -52.96
C GLY A 155 21.26 -9.11 -51.65
N TYR A 156 22.23 -8.75 -50.81
CA TYR A 156 21.96 -8.11 -49.52
C TYR A 156 21.81 -6.59 -49.66
N PHE A 157 20.96 -6.02 -48.81
CA PHE A 157 20.85 -4.58 -48.60
C PHE A 157 20.71 -4.27 -47.11
N TRP A 158 21.06 -3.05 -46.73
CA TRP A 158 20.90 -2.56 -45.36
C TRP A 158 20.60 -1.06 -45.31
N PHE A 159 19.79 -0.67 -44.34
CA PHE A 159 19.57 0.70 -43.90
C PHE A 159 19.87 0.77 -42.40
N LYS A 160 20.49 1.86 -41.96
CA LYS A 160 20.90 2.01 -40.56
C LYS A 160 20.07 3.06 -39.88
N SER A 161 19.83 2.85 -38.59
CA SER A 161 19.16 3.82 -37.73
C SER A 161 17.83 4.30 -38.33
N ILE A 162 16.93 3.36 -38.61
CA ILE A 162 15.60 3.64 -39.14
C ILE A 162 14.57 3.63 -38.00
N ASP A 163 13.76 4.66 -37.92
CA ASP A 163 12.72 4.78 -36.89
C ASP A 163 11.65 3.69 -37.03
N VAL A 164 11.23 3.10 -35.90
CA VAL A 164 10.21 2.05 -35.85
C VAL A 164 8.82 2.64 -36.13
N THR A 165 8.52 2.79 -37.42
CA THR A 165 7.28 3.35 -37.97
C THR A 165 6.78 2.50 -39.14
N GLU A 166 5.60 2.80 -39.70
CA GLU A 166 5.08 2.11 -40.87
C GLU A 166 5.81 2.57 -42.14
N LEU A 167 6.56 1.65 -42.75
CA LEU A 167 7.46 1.92 -43.86
C LEU A 167 7.12 1.06 -45.07
N GLN A 168 7.42 1.61 -46.25
CA GLN A 168 7.30 0.92 -47.53
C GLN A 168 8.70 0.74 -48.13
N LEU A 169 9.04 -0.51 -48.42
CA LEU A 169 10.18 -0.87 -49.25
C LEU A 169 9.73 -1.13 -50.68
N THR A 170 10.38 -0.49 -51.64
CA THR A 170 10.13 -0.67 -53.07
C THR A 170 11.37 -1.22 -53.75
N PHE A 171 11.25 -2.38 -54.38
CA PHE A 171 12.33 -3.07 -55.08
C PHE A 171 12.10 -2.98 -56.58
N THR A 172 13.06 -2.39 -57.29
CA THR A 172 12.98 -2.18 -58.75
C THR A 172 14.21 -2.73 -59.45
N LEU A 173 14.00 -3.57 -60.46
CA LEU A 173 15.03 -4.08 -61.36
C LEU A 173 14.46 -4.22 -62.78
N ASP A 174 15.25 -3.82 -63.78
CA ASP A 174 14.83 -3.90 -65.18
C ASP A 174 14.55 -5.36 -65.59
N GLY A 175 13.45 -5.56 -66.32
CA GLY A 175 13.00 -6.90 -66.74
C GLY A 175 12.29 -7.72 -65.65
N HIS A 176 12.19 -7.18 -64.43
CA HIS A 176 11.51 -7.81 -63.30
C HIS A 176 10.29 -7.03 -62.84
N THR A 177 9.41 -7.71 -62.12
CA THR A 177 8.28 -7.10 -61.43
C THR A 177 8.76 -6.27 -60.25
N THR A 178 8.19 -5.07 -60.09
CA THR A 178 8.43 -4.21 -58.92
C THR A 178 7.73 -4.83 -57.71
N VAL A 179 8.41 -4.95 -56.58
CA VAL A 179 7.82 -5.45 -55.33
C VAL A 179 7.75 -4.33 -54.34
N GLU A 180 6.55 -4.07 -53.81
CA GLU A 180 6.31 -3.11 -52.73
C GLU A 180 5.95 -3.88 -51.46
N ARG A 181 6.67 -3.63 -50.36
CA ARG A 181 6.39 -4.26 -49.07
C ARG A 181 6.18 -3.23 -47.98
N ILE A 182 5.03 -3.32 -47.32
CA ILE A 182 4.71 -2.49 -46.16
C ILE A 182 4.95 -3.31 -44.89
N PHE A 183 5.74 -2.75 -43.98
CA PHE A 183 6.15 -3.42 -42.74
C PHE A 183 6.49 -2.40 -41.65
N ILE A 184 6.61 -2.88 -40.40
CA ILE A 184 7.14 -2.12 -39.28
C ILE A 184 8.46 -2.81 -38.90
N PRO A 185 9.60 -2.10 -38.91
CA PRO A 185 10.88 -2.74 -38.64
C PRO A 185 10.97 -3.13 -37.15
N ASP A 186 11.37 -4.36 -36.87
CA ASP A 186 11.43 -4.94 -35.51
C ASP A 186 12.86 -5.28 -35.06
N GLY A 187 13.86 -4.83 -35.85
CA GLY A 187 15.28 -5.11 -35.63
C GLY A 187 15.72 -6.51 -36.07
N ALA A 188 14.81 -7.35 -36.56
CA ALA A 188 15.17 -8.60 -37.23
C ALA A 188 15.45 -8.37 -38.73
N GLN A 189 16.10 -9.35 -39.35
CA GLN A 189 16.27 -9.35 -40.80
C GLN A 189 14.90 -9.57 -41.46
N ILE A 190 14.55 -8.71 -42.43
CA ILE A 190 13.28 -8.83 -43.12
C ILE A 190 13.19 -10.16 -43.86
N LYS A 191 11.98 -10.67 -44.06
CA LYS A 191 11.78 -11.89 -44.87
C LYS A 191 12.37 -11.70 -46.27
N PRO A 192 13.02 -12.72 -46.85
CA PRO A 192 13.55 -12.63 -48.20
C PRO A 192 12.51 -12.12 -49.19
N ILE A 193 12.95 -11.25 -50.09
CA ILE A 193 12.15 -10.73 -51.19
C ILE A 193 12.41 -11.62 -52.40
N THR A 194 11.37 -12.02 -53.10
CA THR A 194 11.52 -12.81 -54.32
C THR A 194 11.09 -12.00 -55.53
N LEU A 195 12.05 -11.59 -56.37
CA LEU A 195 11.75 -10.95 -57.65
C LEU A 195 11.32 -11.99 -58.68
N ARG A 196 10.36 -11.62 -59.53
CA ARG A 196 9.90 -12.47 -60.64
C ARG A 196 10.08 -11.70 -61.95
N GLU A 197 10.53 -12.39 -62.99
CA GLU A 197 10.53 -11.83 -64.34
C GLU A 197 9.10 -11.41 -64.74
N GLY A 198 8.98 -10.23 -65.36
CA GLY A 198 7.70 -9.73 -65.80
C GLY A 198 7.60 -8.22 -65.79
N THR A 199 6.38 -7.73 -66.03
CA THR A 199 6.05 -6.30 -65.98
C THR A 199 4.85 -6.10 -65.05
N GLY A 200 4.97 -5.17 -64.11
CA GLY A 200 3.93 -4.86 -63.13
C GLY A 200 4.47 -4.69 -61.70
N THR A 201 3.57 -4.33 -60.78
CA THR A 201 3.85 -4.11 -59.36
C THR A 201 3.13 -5.16 -58.51
N VAL A 202 3.85 -5.78 -57.58
CA VAL A 202 3.32 -6.73 -56.60
C VAL A 202 3.40 -6.09 -55.23
N VAL A 203 2.26 -5.91 -54.57
CA VAL A 203 2.18 -5.37 -53.21
C VAL A 203 2.06 -6.52 -52.22
N GLU A 204 3.05 -6.66 -51.35
CA GLU A 204 3.09 -7.64 -50.27
C GLU A 204 2.93 -6.91 -48.93
N ASN A 205 1.73 -6.97 -48.34
CA ASN A 205 1.47 -6.29 -47.08
C ASN A 205 1.77 -7.25 -45.91
N GLU A 206 2.83 -6.99 -45.16
CA GLU A 206 3.25 -7.81 -44.01
C GLU A 206 2.57 -7.37 -42.71
N ILE A 207 1.96 -6.18 -42.70
CA ILE A 207 1.14 -5.70 -41.60
C ILE A 207 -0.19 -6.43 -41.63
N VAL A 208 -0.25 -7.57 -40.93
CA VAL A 208 -1.53 -8.13 -40.49
C VAL A 208 -2.18 -7.05 -39.64
N SER A 209 -3.29 -6.47 -40.12
CA SER A 209 -4.04 -5.42 -39.43
C SER A 209 -4.32 -5.87 -37.99
N ARG A 210 -3.47 -5.40 -37.06
CA ARG A 210 -3.61 -5.71 -35.65
C ARG A 210 -4.62 -4.70 -35.13
N ASP A 211 -5.86 -5.14 -35.04
CA ASP A 211 -7.01 -4.42 -34.48
C ASP A 211 -6.74 -4.14 -32.98
N GLY A 212 -5.84 -3.18 -32.72
CA GLY A 212 -5.18 -2.97 -31.43
C GLY A 212 -5.20 -1.50 -31.08
N TRP A 213 -5.98 -1.17 -30.04
CA TRP A 213 -5.94 0.03 -29.19
C TRP A 213 -5.17 1.24 -29.78
N ASN A 214 -5.89 2.16 -30.42
CA ASN A 214 -5.35 3.45 -30.87
C ASN A 214 -4.70 4.24 -29.71
N THR A 215 -3.64 4.99 -30.01
CA THR A 215 -2.93 5.86 -29.05
C THR A 215 -3.86 6.84 -28.34
N GLU A 216 -4.89 7.33 -29.03
CA GLU A 216 -5.93 8.19 -28.47
C GLU A 216 -6.77 7.49 -27.38
N ASN A 217 -7.17 6.24 -27.62
CA ASN A 217 -7.92 5.44 -26.64
C ASN A 217 -7.06 5.14 -25.41
N ALA A 218 -5.76 4.95 -25.61
CA ALA A 218 -4.82 4.71 -24.53
C ALA A 218 -4.65 5.98 -23.66
N VAL A 219 -4.50 7.15 -24.27
CA VAL A 219 -4.46 8.44 -23.58
C VAL A 219 -5.75 8.72 -22.80
N ALA A 220 -6.91 8.47 -23.42
CA ALA A 220 -8.20 8.61 -22.77
C ALA A 220 -8.34 7.67 -21.56
N LEU A 221 -7.89 6.41 -21.69
CA LEU A 221 -7.92 5.45 -20.58
C LEU A 221 -7.02 5.90 -19.43
N SER A 222 -5.79 6.34 -19.72
CA SER A 222 -4.84 6.82 -18.69
C SER A 222 -5.39 8.03 -17.94
N THR A 223 -5.98 8.99 -18.66
CA THR A 223 -6.63 10.18 -18.08
C THR A 223 -7.80 9.79 -17.18
N ALA A 224 -8.67 8.88 -17.65
CA ALA A 224 -9.80 8.40 -16.88
C ALA A 224 -9.36 7.70 -15.59
N VAL A 225 -8.30 6.89 -15.66
CA VAL A 225 -7.70 6.22 -14.48
C VAL A 225 -7.09 7.24 -13.52
N GLY A 226 -6.40 8.26 -14.02
CA GLY A 226 -5.83 9.34 -13.21
C GLY A 226 -6.90 10.10 -12.44
N VAL A 227 -7.98 10.52 -13.11
CA VAL A 227 -9.14 11.20 -12.48
C VAL A 227 -9.79 10.32 -11.42
N LEU A 228 -10.06 9.05 -11.73
CA LEU A 228 -10.65 8.11 -10.77
C LEU A 228 -9.76 7.90 -9.54
N THR A 229 -8.44 7.87 -9.73
CA THR A 229 -7.45 7.72 -8.65
C THR A 229 -7.47 8.92 -7.70
N VAL A 230 -7.60 10.14 -8.24
CA VAL A 230 -7.72 11.36 -7.43
C VAL A 230 -9.04 11.39 -6.66
N LEU A 231 -10.16 11.04 -7.31
CA LEU A 231 -11.48 11.01 -6.68
C LEU A 231 -11.55 10.00 -5.52
N THR A 232 -11.01 8.80 -5.71
CA THR A 232 -10.95 7.77 -4.66
C THR A 232 -10.03 8.20 -3.51
N GLY A 233 -8.94 8.93 -3.82
CA GLY A 233 -8.07 9.55 -2.80
C GLY A 233 -8.80 10.59 -1.94
N LEU A 234 -9.64 11.45 -2.53
CA LEU A 234 -10.47 12.40 -1.79
C LEU A 234 -11.45 11.70 -0.84
N ILE A 235 -12.05 10.60 -1.30
CA ILE A 235 -12.96 9.78 -0.48
C ILE A 235 -12.18 9.14 0.68
N GLY A 236 -10.92 8.76 0.45
CA GLY A 236 -10.00 8.32 1.49
C GLY A 236 -9.73 9.38 2.55
N VAL A 237 -9.47 10.63 2.16
CA VAL A 237 -9.31 11.75 3.11
C VAL A 237 -10.60 11.94 3.93
N GLN A 238 -11.77 11.86 3.31
CA GLN A 238 -13.05 11.93 4.01
C GLN A 238 -13.21 10.79 5.02
N SER A 239 -12.83 9.56 4.65
CA SER A 239 -12.89 8.41 5.55
C SER A 239 -11.96 8.55 6.76
N ALA A 240 -10.76 9.13 6.58
CA ALA A 240 -9.85 9.43 7.68
C ALA A 240 -10.44 10.44 8.68
N VAL A 241 -11.13 11.47 8.19
CA VAL A 241 -11.83 12.44 9.06
C VAL A 241 -13.00 11.78 9.79
N GLU A 242 -13.75 10.91 9.11
CA GLU A 242 -14.87 10.19 9.73
C GLU A 242 -14.39 9.17 10.77
N ALA A 243 -13.23 8.53 10.54
CA ALA A 243 -12.55 7.68 11.51
C ALA A 243 -12.14 8.44 12.78
N ARG A 244 -11.62 9.67 12.64
CA ARG A 244 -11.34 10.55 13.80
C ARG A 244 -12.60 11.01 14.54
N ARG A 245 -13.74 11.10 13.86
CA ARG A 245 -15.01 11.47 14.48
C ARG A 245 -15.73 10.30 15.15
N ALA A 246 -15.38 9.05 14.85
CA ALA A 246 -15.97 7.84 15.43
C ALA A 246 -17.52 7.77 15.39
N LYS A 247 -18.16 8.35 14.37
CA LYS A 247 -19.63 8.36 14.31
C LYS A 247 -20.23 7.05 13.80
N ARG A 248 -19.77 6.59 12.63
CA ARG A 248 -20.35 5.42 11.94
C ARG A 248 -19.25 4.50 11.42
N TYR A 249 -19.06 3.35 12.06
CA TYR A 249 -18.03 2.37 11.71
C TYR A 249 -18.21 1.84 10.29
N ARG A 250 -19.41 1.33 9.97
CA ARG A 250 -19.66 0.69 8.66
C ARG A 250 -19.44 1.65 7.51
N ARG A 251 -19.93 2.88 7.64
CA ARG A 251 -19.74 3.93 6.62
C ARG A 251 -18.26 4.27 6.46
N THR A 252 -17.53 4.44 7.56
CA THR A 252 -16.09 4.72 7.53
C THR A 252 -15.32 3.60 6.84
N GLN A 253 -15.65 2.33 7.12
CA GLN A 253 -15.06 1.17 6.45
C GLN A 253 -15.36 1.11 4.95
N TYR A 254 -16.60 1.39 4.52
CA TYR A 254 -16.92 1.42 3.08
C TYR A 254 -16.20 2.54 2.34
N LEU A 255 -16.10 3.74 2.94
CA LEU A 255 -15.38 4.86 2.33
C LEU A 255 -13.87 4.58 2.27
N ALA A 256 -13.29 4.01 3.33
CA ALA A 256 -11.89 3.58 3.33
C ALA A 256 -11.65 2.45 2.30
N GLY A 257 -12.59 1.53 2.16
CA GLY A 257 -12.56 0.48 1.14
C GLY A 257 -12.59 1.04 -0.29
N LEU A 258 -13.40 2.06 -0.56
CA LEU A 258 -13.40 2.73 -1.86
C LEU A 258 -12.09 3.49 -2.11
N ALA A 259 -11.45 4.00 -1.07
CA ALA A 259 -10.16 4.68 -1.17
C ALA A 259 -9.00 3.74 -1.55
N LEU A 260 -9.15 2.42 -1.39
CA LEU A 260 -8.15 1.43 -1.82
C LEU A 260 -7.89 1.46 -3.33
N PHE A 261 -8.86 1.94 -4.11
CA PHE A 261 -8.70 2.12 -5.55
C PHE A 261 -7.80 3.32 -5.91
N SER A 262 -7.41 4.14 -4.92
CA SER A 262 -6.44 5.21 -5.11
C SER A 262 -5.02 4.63 -5.15
N ARG A 263 -4.49 4.45 -6.38
CA ARG A 263 -3.17 3.89 -6.66
C ARG A 263 -2.04 4.86 -6.32
N GLY A 264 -1.79 5.07 -5.03
CA GLY A 264 -0.81 6.03 -4.53
C GLY A 264 0.65 5.64 -4.53
N LEU A 265 1.15 4.95 -5.59
CA LEU A 265 2.40 4.15 -5.67
C LEU A 265 2.16 2.63 -5.52
N ILE A 266 1.32 2.09 -6.41
CA ILE A 266 1.01 0.68 -6.76
C ILE A 266 0.65 -0.28 -5.61
N ILE A 267 1.41 -0.29 -4.52
CA ILE A 267 1.24 -1.17 -3.35
C ILE A 267 1.14 -0.37 -2.04
N PHE A 268 1.96 0.68 -1.87
CA PHE A 268 2.13 1.33 -0.56
C PHE A 268 0.90 2.10 -0.08
N GLY A 269 0.26 2.89 -0.96
CA GLY A 269 -0.97 3.62 -0.62
C GLY A 269 -2.10 2.71 -0.15
N PRO A 270 -2.51 1.70 -0.97
CA PRO A 270 -3.51 0.73 -0.57
C PRO A 270 -3.12 -0.09 0.66
N ALA A 271 -1.84 -0.46 0.84
CA ALA A 271 -1.37 -1.20 2.02
C ALA A 271 -1.53 -0.38 3.31
N LEU A 272 -1.21 0.92 3.28
CA LEU A 272 -1.43 1.84 4.39
C LEU A 272 -2.91 1.98 4.73
N ILE A 273 -3.77 2.10 3.72
CA ILE A 273 -5.23 2.17 3.91
C ILE A 273 -5.76 0.85 4.51
N LEU A 274 -5.32 -0.31 4.01
CA LEU A 274 -5.69 -1.63 4.56
C LEU A 274 -5.24 -1.79 6.01
N ALA A 275 -4.00 -1.41 6.33
CA ALA A 275 -3.49 -1.45 7.70
C ALA A 275 -4.33 -0.54 8.62
N GLY A 276 -4.69 0.66 8.16
CA GLY A 276 -5.64 1.53 8.87
C GLY A 276 -7.01 0.88 9.06
N MET A 277 -7.59 0.26 8.02
CA MET A 277 -8.87 -0.45 8.11
C MET A 277 -8.83 -1.62 9.09
N MET A 278 -7.72 -2.37 9.12
CA MET A 278 -7.49 -3.47 10.06
C MET A 278 -7.44 -2.96 11.51
N LEU A 279 -6.75 -1.84 11.74
CA LEU A 279 -6.71 -1.21 13.07
C LEU A 279 -8.09 -0.69 13.50
N LEU A 280 -8.87 -0.10 12.59
CA LEU A 280 -10.25 0.28 12.88
C LEU A 280 -11.14 -0.91 13.24
N MET A 281 -10.88 -2.10 12.69
CA MET A 281 -11.60 -3.32 13.07
C MET A 281 -11.33 -3.72 14.52
N LYS A 282 -10.11 -3.47 15.02
CA LYS A 282 -9.73 -3.72 16.41
C LYS A 282 -10.26 -2.65 17.38
N SER A 283 -10.46 -1.42 16.92
CA SER A 283 -11.04 -0.32 17.71
C SER A 283 -12.50 0.00 17.35
N ARG A 284 -13.24 -0.99 16.82
CA ARG A 284 -14.62 -0.79 16.34
C ARG A 284 -15.59 -0.33 17.43
N ASP A 285 -15.34 -0.73 18.68
CA ASP A 285 -16.22 -0.46 19.81
C ASP A 285 -16.18 1.02 20.23
N GLN A 286 -15.24 1.81 19.68
CA GLN A 286 -15.19 3.26 19.86
C GLN A 286 -16.19 4.04 19.02
N PHE A 287 -16.89 3.39 18.08
CA PHE A 287 -17.80 4.09 17.20
C PHE A 287 -19.22 4.17 17.79
N SER A 288 -19.83 5.35 17.69
CA SER A 288 -21.16 5.61 18.30
C SER A 288 -22.29 4.74 17.74
N ASP A 289 -22.13 4.15 16.55
CA ASP A 289 -23.11 3.22 15.97
C ASP A 289 -22.95 1.77 16.45
N VAL A 290 -21.87 1.44 17.17
CA VAL A 290 -21.55 0.07 17.64
C VAL A 290 -21.48 -0.01 19.17
N GLY A 291 -21.76 1.08 19.89
CA GLY A 291 -21.75 1.12 21.36
C GLY A 291 -20.64 1.98 21.97
N GLY A 292 -19.89 2.74 21.16
CA GLY A 292 -18.95 3.75 21.67
C GLY A 292 -19.67 4.99 22.19
N GLU A 293 -19.16 5.57 23.28
CA GLU A 293 -19.66 6.83 23.85
C GLU A 293 -19.39 8.06 22.96
#